data_AF-R6HZH9-F1
#
_entry.id   AF-R6HZH9-F1
#
_cell.length_a   1.000
_cell.length_b   1.000
_cell.length_c   1.000
_cell.angle_alpha   90.00
_cell.angle_beta   90.00
_cell.angle_gamma   90.00
#
_symmetry.space_group_name_H-M   'P 1'
#
loop_
_entity.id
_entity.type
_entity.pdbx_description
1 polymer ?
#
loop_
_entity_poly.entity_id
_entity_poly.type
_entity_poly.pdbx_seq_one_letter_code
_entity_poly.pdbx_strand_id
1 'polypeptide(L)'
;MTFLWRAAGEPTVGGNVGFVDVTPGSYCYEAVKWAVANGITKGTDATHFSPNATCTRGQVVTFMYRAAGEPTVGGSNGFVDVAAGSYCYNAVQWAVANGITNGTDATHFSPNATCTRGQVVTFLYRAQ
;
A
#
# COMPACT_ATOMS: atom_id res chain seq x y z
N MET A 1 -5.09 -1.83 -5.63
CA MET A 1 -4.64 -0.65 -6.38
C MET A 1 -5.79 0.20 -6.91
N THR A 2 -6.77 -0.40 -7.58
CA THR A 2 -7.93 0.32 -8.16
C THR A 2 -8.66 1.25 -7.18
N PHE A 3 -8.78 0.90 -5.90
CA PHE A 3 -9.38 1.77 -4.90
C PHE A 3 -8.57 3.05 -4.62
N LEU A 4 -7.24 3.00 -4.57
CA LEU A 4 -6.39 4.18 -4.38
C LEU A 4 -6.45 5.10 -5.60
N TRP A 5 -6.39 4.50 -6.79
CA TRP A 5 -6.52 5.23 -8.05
C TRP A 5 -7.87 5.95 -8.16
N ARG A 6 -8.96 5.28 -7.75
CA ARG A 6 -10.30 5.90 -7.67
C ARG A 6 -10.38 7.01 -6.63
N ALA A 7 -9.81 6.79 -5.45
CA ALA A 7 -9.75 7.82 -4.40
C ALA A 7 -8.95 9.05 -4.87
N ALA A 8 -7.96 8.87 -5.74
CA ALA A 8 -7.19 9.96 -6.35
C ALA A 8 -7.90 10.64 -7.54
N GLY A 9 -9.14 10.29 -7.87
CA GLY A 9 -9.90 10.88 -8.97
C GLY A 9 -9.66 10.23 -10.34
N GLU A 10 -9.26 8.97 -10.38
CA GLU A 10 -9.00 8.20 -11.61
C GLU A 10 -8.03 8.89 -12.61
N PRO A 11 -6.88 9.43 -12.14
CA PRO A 11 -5.96 10.16 -13.01
C PRO A 11 -5.39 9.27 -14.11
N THR A 12 -5.29 9.83 -15.32
CA THR A 12 -4.64 9.18 -16.45
C THR A 12 -3.16 9.57 -16.50
N VAL A 13 -2.30 8.60 -16.76
CA VAL A 13 -0.85 8.81 -16.93
C VAL A 13 -0.37 8.19 -18.24
N GLY A 14 0.68 8.77 -18.82
CA GLY A 14 1.37 8.20 -19.99
C GLY A 14 2.25 6.99 -19.63
N GLY A 15 2.84 6.36 -20.65
CA GLY A 15 3.78 5.24 -20.49
C GLY A 15 3.11 3.86 -20.42
N ASN A 16 3.91 2.84 -20.12
CA ASN A 16 3.45 1.46 -19.94
C ASN A 16 3.74 0.98 -18.51
N VAL A 17 2.94 0.04 -18.02
CA VAL A 17 3.01 -0.52 -16.67
C VAL A 17 4.30 -1.32 -16.42
N GLY A 18 4.94 -1.83 -17.47
CA GLY A 18 6.21 -2.57 -17.38
C GLY A 18 6.11 -4.00 -16.84
N PHE A 19 4.94 -4.43 -16.39
CA PHE A 19 4.69 -5.78 -15.90
C PHE A 19 4.08 -6.69 -16.96
N VAL A 20 4.60 -7.90 -17.08
CA VAL A 20 4.16 -8.90 -18.09
C VAL A 20 2.80 -9.50 -17.75
N ASP A 21 2.38 -9.43 -16.48
CA ASP A 21 1.12 -9.97 -15.97
C ASP A 21 0.01 -8.93 -15.84
N VAL A 22 0.22 -7.72 -16.37
CA VAL A 22 -0.77 -6.63 -16.41
C VAL A 22 -0.97 -6.16 -17.85
N THR A 23 -1.90 -6.81 -18.55
CA THR A 23 -2.16 -6.55 -19.97
C THR A 23 -2.92 -5.24 -20.19
N PRO A 24 -2.60 -4.47 -21.26
CA PRO A 24 -3.41 -3.33 -21.68
C PRO A 24 -4.88 -3.70 -21.84
N GLY A 25 -5.77 -2.86 -21.31
CA GLY A 25 -7.22 -3.11 -21.29
C GLY A 25 -7.74 -3.99 -20.15
N SER A 26 -6.86 -4.62 -19.35
CA SER A 26 -7.30 -5.30 -18.12
C SER A 26 -7.90 -4.31 -17.11
N TYR A 27 -8.82 -4.77 -16.27
CA TYR A 27 -9.58 -3.92 -15.34
C TYR A 27 -8.72 -3.11 -14.35
N CYS A 28 -7.48 -3.55 -14.12
CA CYS A 28 -6.54 -2.88 -13.21
C CYS A 28 -5.44 -2.11 -13.94
N TYR A 29 -5.36 -2.19 -15.28
CA TYR A 29 -4.25 -1.65 -16.07
C TYR A 29 -3.96 -0.18 -15.76
N GLU A 30 -4.97 0.69 -15.87
CA GLU A 30 -4.81 2.13 -15.63
C GLU A 30 -4.41 2.43 -14.18
N ALA A 31 -5.01 1.72 -13.21
CA ALA A 31 -4.69 1.90 -11.81
C ALA A 31 -3.26 1.45 -11.45
N VAL A 32 -2.78 0.34 -12.02
CA VAL A 32 -1.41 -0.13 -11.78
C VAL A 32 -0.42 0.79 -12.49
N LYS A 33 -0.72 1.23 -13.72
CA LYS A 33 0.11 2.19 -14.47
C LYS A 33 0.27 3.50 -13.70
N TRP A 34 -0.82 4.06 -13.18
CA TRP A 34 -0.77 5.23 -12.30
C TRP A 34 0.06 4.99 -11.05
N ALA A 35 -0.12 3.84 -10.39
CA ALA A 35 0.59 3.51 -9.17
C ALA A 35 2.11 3.35 -9.39
N VAL A 36 2.52 2.79 -10.51
CA VAL A 36 3.95 2.71 -10.90
C VAL A 36 4.50 4.11 -11.17
N ALA A 37 3.79 4.91 -11.96
CA ALA A 37 4.21 6.28 -12.31
C ALA A 37 4.41 7.18 -11.08
N ASN A 38 3.64 6.95 -10.00
CA ASN A 38 3.73 7.70 -8.75
C ASN A 38 4.57 6.99 -7.68
N GLY A 39 5.27 5.91 -8.01
CA GLY A 39 6.13 5.17 -7.07
C GLY A 39 5.39 4.43 -5.96
N ILE A 40 4.06 4.31 -6.04
CA ILE A 40 3.21 3.64 -5.04
C ILE A 40 3.53 2.14 -4.97
N THR A 41 3.79 1.51 -6.11
CA THR A 41 4.20 0.12 -6.20
C THR A 41 5.41 -0.06 -7.10
N LYS A 42 6.20 -1.10 -6.80
CA LYS A 42 7.31 -1.57 -7.62
C LYS A 42 7.08 -2.98 -8.17
N GLY A 43 5.88 -3.53 -7.98
CA GLY A 43 5.58 -4.93 -8.28
C GLY A 43 6.03 -5.88 -7.17
N THR A 44 5.81 -7.17 -7.40
CA THR A 44 6.33 -8.26 -6.56
C THR A 44 7.73 -8.68 -6.98
N ASP A 45 8.08 -8.44 -8.25
CA ASP A 45 9.44 -8.50 -8.78
C ASP A 45 9.62 -7.48 -9.92
N ALA A 46 10.75 -7.54 -10.62
CA ALA A 46 11.09 -6.59 -11.69
C ALA A 46 10.11 -6.58 -12.88
N THR A 47 9.38 -7.67 -13.10
CA THR A 47 8.52 -7.90 -14.26
C THR A 47 7.08 -8.29 -13.91
N HIS A 48 6.76 -8.52 -12.64
CA HIS A 48 5.41 -8.91 -12.19
C HIS A 48 4.83 -7.95 -11.17
N PHE A 49 3.54 -7.67 -11.30
CA PHE A 49 2.73 -7.02 -10.28
C PHE A 49 1.99 -8.03 -9.38
N SER A 50 1.68 -9.20 -9.92
CA SER A 50 0.82 -10.22 -9.31
C SER A 50 -0.59 -9.69 -8.96
N PRO A 51 -1.39 -9.25 -9.95
CA PRO A 51 -2.67 -8.54 -9.72
C PRO A 51 -3.70 -9.35 -8.93
N ASN A 52 -3.60 -10.68 -8.95
CA ASN A 52 -4.52 -11.59 -8.27
C ASN A 52 -3.97 -12.15 -6.95
N ALA A 53 -2.74 -11.76 -6.55
CA ALA A 53 -2.19 -12.18 -5.27
C ALA A 53 -2.89 -11.49 -4.10
N THR A 54 -2.99 -12.18 -2.98
CA THR A 54 -3.47 -11.59 -1.74
C THR A 54 -2.46 -10.56 -1.24
N CYS A 55 -2.95 -9.39 -0.82
CA CYS A 55 -2.11 -8.36 -0.22
C CYS A 55 -1.97 -8.59 1.29
N THR A 56 -0.75 -8.42 1.81
CA THR A 56 -0.51 -8.38 3.25
C THR A 56 -0.87 -7.02 3.84
N ARG A 57 -1.06 -6.95 5.16
CA ARG A 57 -1.31 -5.69 5.88
C ARG A 57 -0.18 -4.68 5.67
N GLY A 58 1.08 -5.14 5.69
CA GLY A 58 2.25 -4.32 5.42
C GLY A 58 2.25 -3.72 4.02
N GLN A 59 1.90 -4.51 3.00
CA GLN A 59 1.80 -4.02 1.62
C GLN A 59 0.70 -2.95 1.49
N VAL A 60 -0.49 -3.19 2.04
CA VAL A 60 -1.61 -2.24 1.96
C VAL A 60 -1.25 -0.88 2.57
N VAL A 61 -0.71 -0.88 3.80
CA VAL A 61 -0.32 0.37 4.47
C VAL A 61 0.84 1.05 3.75
N THR A 62 1.78 0.28 3.18
CA THR A 62 2.87 0.85 2.35
C THR A 62 2.34 1.53 1.10
N PHE A 63 1.35 0.96 0.41
CA PHE A 63 0.71 1.61 -0.73
C PHE A 63 0.02 2.92 -0.33
N MET A 64 -0.68 2.93 0.80
CA MET A 64 -1.35 4.14 1.30
C MET A 64 -0.35 5.24 1.68
N TYR A 65 0.71 4.89 2.41
CA TYR A 65 1.77 5.83 2.79
C TYR A 65 2.43 6.49 1.57
N ARG A 66 2.72 5.69 0.54
CA ARG A 66 3.28 6.19 -0.72
C ARG A 66 2.30 7.05 -1.50
N ALA A 67 1.03 6.64 -1.54
CA ALA A 67 -0.03 7.44 -2.16
C ALA A 67 -0.23 8.79 -1.44
N ALA A 68 0.06 8.87 -0.14
CA ALA A 68 0.07 10.10 0.63
C ALA A 68 1.35 10.95 0.46
N GLY A 69 2.26 10.56 -0.44
CA GLY A 69 3.48 11.32 -0.73
C GLY A 69 4.66 11.02 0.20
N GLU A 70 4.67 9.86 0.86
CA GLU A 70 5.73 9.44 1.80
C GLU A 70 6.08 10.53 2.85
N PRO A 71 5.09 11.04 3.61
CA PRO A 71 5.31 12.12 4.56
C PRO A 71 6.35 11.74 5.62
N THR A 72 7.15 12.71 6.05
CA THR A 72 8.16 12.47 7.09
C THR A 72 7.51 11.97 8.38
N VAL A 73 8.03 10.87 8.90
CA VAL A 73 7.58 10.24 10.15
C VAL A 73 8.61 10.40 11.25
N GLY A 74 8.14 10.40 12.50
CA GLY A 74 8.98 10.38 13.70
C GLY A 74 8.41 9.42 14.75
N GLY A 75 9.20 9.18 15.81
CA GLY A 75 8.81 8.30 16.91
C GLY A 75 8.97 6.80 16.59
N SER A 76 8.40 5.94 17.43
CA SER A 76 8.39 4.48 17.23
C SER A 76 7.04 4.03 16.68
N ASN A 77 7.00 2.94 15.89
CA ASN A 77 5.72 2.30 15.54
C ASN A 77 5.10 1.50 16.70
N GLY A 78 5.86 1.23 17.77
CA GLY A 78 5.39 0.52 18.96
C GLY A 78 5.19 -0.99 18.81
N PHE A 79 5.37 -1.56 17.62
CA PHE A 79 5.15 -2.97 17.34
C PHE A 79 6.46 -3.77 17.28
N VAL A 80 6.48 -4.92 17.96
CA VAL A 80 7.67 -5.78 18.05
C VAL A 80 7.96 -6.54 16.76
N ASP A 81 6.96 -6.69 15.88
CA ASP A 81 7.03 -7.42 14.62
C ASP A 81 7.26 -6.51 13.39
N VAL A 82 7.52 -5.21 13.61
CA VAL A 82 7.86 -4.25 12.56
C VAL A 82 9.23 -3.65 12.84
N ALA A 83 10.26 -4.40 12.44
CA ALA A 83 11.66 -4.01 12.63
C ALA A 83 12.03 -2.74 11.86
N ALA A 84 12.91 -1.93 12.44
CA ALA A 84 13.53 -0.79 11.78
C ALA A 84 14.22 -1.23 10.48
N GLY A 85 14.03 -0.45 9.40
CA GLY A 85 14.56 -0.76 8.07
C GLY A 85 13.72 -1.77 7.27
N SER A 86 12.68 -2.39 7.85
CA SER A 86 11.72 -3.16 7.07
C SER A 86 10.97 -2.27 6.06
N TYR A 87 10.55 -2.84 4.93
CA TYR A 87 9.94 -2.07 3.83
C TYR A 87 8.68 -1.28 4.24
N CYS A 88 7.98 -1.73 5.28
CA CYS A 88 6.76 -1.11 5.79
C CYS A 88 6.99 -0.28 7.05
N TYR A 89 8.23 -0.19 7.58
CA TYR A 89 8.50 0.47 8.87
C TYR A 89 7.96 1.90 8.94
N ASN A 90 8.38 2.76 7.99
CA ASN A 90 7.90 4.16 7.94
C ASN A 90 6.40 4.24 7.69
N ALA A 91 5.87 3.35 6.85
CA ALA A 91 4.44 3.32 6.53
C ALA A 91 3.60 2.96 7.77
N VAL A 92 4.06 2.01 8.60
CA VAL A 92 3.39 1.65 9.85
C VAL A 92 3.54 2.77 10.88
N GLN A 93 4.71 3.41 10.99
CA GLN A 93 4.88 4.59 11.85
C GLN A 93 3.90 5.71 11.47
N TRP A 94 3.80 6.03 10.18
CA TRP A 94 2.84 7.00 9.67
C TRP A 94 1.40 6.59 10.02
N ALA A 95 1.04 5.32 9.81
CA ALA A 95 -0.28 4.82 10.08
C ALA A 95 -0.65 4.88 11.57
N VAL A 96 0.31 4.64 12.47
CA VAL A 96 0.10 4.80 13.92
C VAL A 96 -0.06 6.27 14.28
N ALA A 97 0.83 7.13 13.80
CA ALA A 97 0.81 8.58 14.10
C ALA A 97 -0.49 9.26 13.65
N ASN A 98 -1.11 8.76 12.58
CA ASN A 98 -2.37 9.28 12.04
C ASN A 98 -3.61 8.48 12.50
N GLY A 99 -3.46 7.55 13.46
CA GLY A 99 -4.59 6.77 13.98
C GLY A 99 -5.23 5.80 12.96
N ILE A 100 -4.55 5.51 11.85
CA ILE A 100 -5.01 4.60 10.80
C ILE A 100 -5.06 3.15 11.32
N THR A 101 -4.11 2.76 12.15
CA THR A 101 -4.03 1.42 12.74
C THR A 101 -3.64 1.46 14.22
N ASN A 102 -4.22 0.54 14.99
CA ASN A 102 -3.83 0.25 16.38
C ASN A 102 -3.18 -1.14 16.50
N GLY A 103 -2.76 -1.73 15.38
CA GLY A 103 -2.24 -3.11 15.34
C GLY A 103 -3.34 -4.17 15.24
N THR A 104 -2.93 -5.43 15.30
CA THR A 104 -3.81 -6.59 15.53
C THR A 104 -3.97 -6.89 17.02
N ASP A 105 -3.00 -6.47 17.82
CA ASP A 105 -3.04 -6.45 19.27
C ASP A 105 -2.14 -5.30 19.77
N ALA A 106 -1.93 -5.22 21.09
CA ALA A 106 -1.17 -4.14 21.72
C ALA A 106 0.28 -4.02 21.25
N THR A 107 0.90 -5.11 20.79
CA THR A 107 2.33 -5.17 20.45
C THR A 107 2.61 -5.66 19.03
N HIS A 108 1.61 -6.10 18.27
CA HIS A 108 1.78 -6.60 16.90
C HIS A 108 0.98 -5.81 15.88
N PHE A 109 1.62 -5.50 14.76
CA PHE A 109 0.93 -5.02 13.57
C PHE A 109 0.48 -6.17 12.65
N SER A 110 1.16 -7.31 12.70
CA SER A 110 1.05 -8.46 11.80
C SER A 110 1.30 -8.09 10.32
N PRO A 111 2.49 -7.58 9.94
CA PRO A 111 2.75 -7.05 8.60
C PRO A 111 2.62 -8.09 7.49
N ASN A 112 2.87 -9.36 7.80
CA ASN A 112 2.83 -10.47 6.85
C ASN A 112 1.46 -11.18 6.79
N ALA A 113 0.53 -10.84 7.67
CA ALA A 113 -0.82 -11.42 7.63
C ALA A 113 -1.61 -10.86 6.44
N THR A 114 -2.47 -11.69 5.85
CA THR A 114 -3.41 -11.28 4.80
C THR A 114 -4.29 -10.13 5.31
N CYS A 115 -4.39 -9.05 4.53
CA CYS A 115 -5.26 -7.93 4.85
C CYS A 115 -6.69 -8.24 4.37
N THR A 116 -7.65 -8.34 5.29
CA THR A 116 -9.04 -8.58 4.90
C THR A 116 -9.64 -7.34 4.25
N ARG A 117 -10.67 -7.51 3.42
CA ARG A 117 -11.38 -6.39 2.79
C ARG A 117 -11.88 -5.37 3.81
N GLY A 118 -12.36 -5.82 4.97
CA GLY A 118 -12.78 -4.95 6.07
C GLY A 118 -11.62 -4.13 6.64
N GLN A 119 -10.45 -4.73 6.82
CA GLN A 119 -9.26 -4.00 7.27
C GLN A 119 -8.80 -2.94 6.25
N VAL A 120 -8.81 -3.27 4.96
CA VAL A 120 -8.47 -2.31 3.89
C VAL A 120 -9.39 -1.09 3.93
N VAL A 121 -10.71 -1.30 4.03
CA VAL A 121 -11.67 -0.19 4.09
C VAL A 121 -11.53 0.62 5.38
N THR A 122 -11.28 -0.04 6.53
CA THR A 122 -11.02 0.66 7.79
C THR A 122 -9.78 1.55 7.71
N PHE A 123 -8.69 1.06 7.10
CA PHE A 123 -7.50 1.88 6.89
C PHE A 123 -7.80 3.08 6.00
N LEU A 124 -8.49 2.86 4.87
CA LEU A 124 -8.86 3.95 3.95
C LEU A 124 -9.77 5.00 4.59
N TYR A 125 -10.74 4.58 5.40
CA TYR A 125 -11.65 5.48 6.10
C TYR A 125 -10.92 6.37 7.11
N ARG A 126 -9.93 5.81 7.83
CA ARG A 126 -9.14 6.54 8.83
C ARG A 126 -8.04 7.40 8.26
N ALA A 127 -7.70 7.24 6.98
CA ALA A 127 -6.65 8.01 6.31
C ALA A 127 -7.16 9.32 5.69
N GLN A 128 -8.41 9.70 5.95
CA GLN A 128 -9.08 10.92 5.45
C GLN A 128 -8.96 12.07 6.45
#